data_AF-A0AAW2IM72-F1
#
_entry.id   AF-A0AAW2IM72-F1
#
_cell.length_a   1.000
_cell.length_b   1.000
_cell.length_c   1.000
_cell.angle_alpha   90.00
_cell.angle_beta   90.00
_cell.angle_gamma   90.00
#
_symmetry.space_group_name_H-M   'P 1'
#
loop_
_entity.id
_entity.type
_entity.pdbx_description
1 polymer ?
#
loop_
_entity_poly.entity_id
_entity_poly.type
_entity_poly.pdbx_seq_one_letter_code
_entity_poly.pdbx_strand_id
1 'polypeptide(L)'
;MRRKSHVRFSEKGVATYWSFDQPPPVNSALGPPLLYIIIGVWVRDKERSRQHISFSFILLLGSVFMLLAILLILLQTGTTDLQISLTTEFSERRQIFLWIASFASFAVKVPMVPVHIWLPEAHVEAPTAGSVILAGIPLKLGTYGFLRFSIPMFPEATLCSTPFIYTPSAIAIIYTSSTTLRQIDLKKIIAYSSVAHMNLVTIGMFSRATAV
;
A
#
# COMPACT_ATOMS: atom_id res chain seq x y z
N MET A 1 0.30 -68.10 -15.37
CA MET A 1 0.99 -67.50 -14.21
C MET A 1 1.43 -66.08 -14.59
N ARG A 2 0.61 -65.06 -14.35
CA ARG A 2 0.81 -63.66 -14.84
C ARG A 2 0.96 -62.76 -13.60
N ARG A 3 2.20 -62.35 -13.26
CA ARG A 3 2.47 -61.45 -12.12
C ARG A 3 1.97 -60.04 -12.45
N LYS A 4 1.03 -59.52 -11.65
CA LYS A 4 0.67 -58.08 -11.64
C LYS A 4 1.84 -57.30 -11.03
N SER A 5 2.41 -56.37 -11.78
CA SER A 5 3.36 -55.38 -11.26
C SER A 5 2.58 -54.26 -10.57
N HIS A 6 2.71 -54.17 -9.24
CA HIS A 6 2.26 -53.01 -8.48
C HIS A 6 3.14 -51.80 -8.84
N VAL A 7 2.54 -50.81 -9.48
CA VAL A 7 3.14 -49.47 -9.63
C VAL A 7 3.16 -48.82 -8.24
N ARG A 8 4.35 -48.72 -7.64
CA ARG A 8 4.57 -47.93 -6.43
C ARG A 8 4.73 -46.47 -6.86
N PHE A 9 3.75 -45.63 -6.53
CA PHE A 9 3.92 -44.18 -6.58
C PHE A 9 4.98 -43.79 -5.55
N SER A 10 6.07 -43.18 -6.03
CA SER A 10 7.13 -42.63 -5.18
C SER A 10 6.67 -41.29 -4.62
N GLU A 11 6.35 -41.24 -3.33
CA GLU A 11 5.98 -40.01 -2.60
C GLU A 11 7.12 -38.97 -2.51
N LYS A 12 8.31 -39.28 -3.02
CA LYS A 12 9.51 -38.44 -2.90
C LYS A 12 9.50 -37.20 -3.82
N GLY A 13 8.43 -36.95 -4.57
CA GLY A 13 8.32 -35.80 -5.50
C GLY A 13 7.55 -34.59 -4.97
N VAL A 14 6.87 -34.69 -3.81
CA VAL A 14 5.97 -33.62 -3.34
C VAL A 14 6.59 -32.79 -2.20
N ALA A 15 7.62 -33.31 -1.51
CA ALA A 15 8.22 -32.66 -0.35
C ALA A 15 9.27 -31.58 -0.68
N THR A 16 9.69 -31.43 -1.95
CA THR A 16 10.76 -30.50 -2.34
C THR A 16 10.28 -29.09 -2.71
N TYR A 17 8.97 -28.84 -2.81
CA TYR A 17 8.41 -27.50 -3.07
C TYR A 17 8.12 -26.68 -1.81
N TRP A 18 8.31 -27.25 -0.61
CA TRP A 18 8.02 -26.60 0.68
C TRP A 18 9.26 -26.25 1.49
N SER A 19 10.44 -26.25 0.87
CA SER A 19 11.60 -25.62 1.50
C SER A 19 11.40 -24.10 1.39
N PHE A 20 10.69 -23.55 2.38
CA PHE A 20 10.82 -22.15 2.76
C PHE A 20 12.30 -21.93 3.03
N ASP A 21 12.97 -21.51 1.98
CA ASP A 21 14.10 -20.60 1.96
C ASP A 21 14.13 -19.87 3.34
N GLN A 22 15.07 -20.26 4.20
CA GLN A 22 15.18 -19.71 5.56
C GLN A 22 16.00 -18.41 5.50
N PRO A 23 15.56 -17.35 6.20
CA PRO A 23 16.31 -16.10 6.25
C PRO A 23 17.70 -16.31 6.91
N PRO A 24 18.81 -15.82 6.32
CA PRO A 24 20.11 -15.82 7.01
C PRO A 24 20.09 -14.94 8.27
N PRO A 25 20.98 -15.19 9.25
CA PRO A 25 21.05 -14.40 10.47
C PRO A 25 21.44 -12.95 10.17
N VAL A 26 20.67 -12.00 10.69
CA VAL A 26 20.85 -10.56 10.45
C VAL A 26 21.74 -9.95 11.54
N ASN A 27 22.94 -9.54 11.17
CA ASN A 27 23.88 -8.81 12.02
C ASN A 27 24.15 -7.42 11.43
N SER A 28 23.21 -6.49 11.64
CA SER A 28 23.41 -5.05 11.43
C SER A 28 22.51 -4.23 12.37
N ALA A 29 23.14 -3.44 13.24
CA ALA A 29 22.61 -2.87 14.48
C ALA A 29 21.71 -1.62 14.34
N LEU A 30 21.10 -1.37 13.19
CA LEU A 30 20.08 -0.33 13.02
C LEU A 30 18.98 -0.97 12.17
N GLY A 31 17.87 -1.37 12.80
CA GLY A 31 16.77 -2.07 12.13
C GLY A 31 15.86 -1.10 11.38
N PRO A 32 15.90 -1.04 10.04
CA PRO A 32 14.86 -0.38 9.24
C PRO A 32 13.49 -1.08 9.39
N PRO A 33 12.38 -0.40 9.02
CA PRO A 33 11.01 -0.86 9.28
C PRO A 33 10.73 -2.30 8.78
N LEU A 34 9.87 -3.02 9.52
CA LEU A 34 9.54 -4.47 9.41
C LEU A 34 9.48 -5.06 7.98
N LEU A 35 9.00 -4.30 6.99
CA LEU A 35 8.89 -4.76 5.60
C LEU A 35 10.26 -4.83 4.89
N TYR A 36 11.20 -3.96 5.26
CA TYR A 36 12.61 -4.07 4.85
C TYR A 36 13.27 -5.32 5.41
N ILE A 37 12.94 -5.74 6.65
CA ILE A 37 13.52 -6.96 7.23
C ILE A 37 13.00 -8.19 6.47
N ILE A 38 11.72 -8.23 6.12
CA ILE A 38 11.13 -9.37 5.38
C ILE A 38 11.66 -9.44 3.95
N ILE A 39 11.89 -8.32 3.27
CA ILE A 39 12.35 -8.30 1.88
C ILE A 39 13.88 -8.28 1.78
N GLY A 40 14.56 -7.46 2.57
CA GLY A 40 16.01 -7.26 2.56
C GLY A 40 16.82 -8.49 2.95
N VAL A 41 16.26 -9.39 3.75
CA VAL A 41 16.92 -10.66 4.10
C VAL A 41 17.04 -11.61 2.89
N TRP A 42 16.24 -11.40 1.85
CA TRP A 42 16.23 -12.18 0.61
C TRP A 42 17.00 -11.51 -0.54
N VAL A 43 17.55 -10.32 -0.30
CA VAL A 43 18.04 -9.44 -1.36
C VAL A 43 19.57 -9.41 -1.33
N ARG A 44 20.17 -10.11 -2.30
CA ARG A 44 21.62 -10.28 -2.44
C ARG A 44 22.30 -9.18 -3.28
N ASP A 45 21.53 -8.41 -4.06
CA ASP A 45 22.07 -7.48 -5.06
C ASP A 45 22.01 -6.01 -4.62
N LYS A 46 23.10 -5.27 -4.89
CA LYS A 46 23.23 -3.84 -4.52
C LYS A 46 22.15 -2.96 -5.16
N GLU A 47 21.74 -3.28 -6.38
CA GLU A 47 20.74 -2.51 -7.12
C GLU A 47 19.33 -2.67 -6.50
N ARG A 48 19.01 -3.88 -6.03
CA ARG A 48 17.77 -4.19 -5.31
C ARG A 48 17.71 -3.52 -3.94
N SER A 49 18.84 -3.42 -3.24
CA SER A 49 18.94 -2.65 -1.98
C SER A 49 18.55 -1.18 -2.17
N ARG A 50 18.95 -0.56 -3.30
CA ARG A 50 18.61 0.85 -3.60
C ARG A 50 17.11 1.07 -3.83
N GLN A 51 16.45 0.14 -4.52
CA GLN A 51 15.00 0.21 -4.75
C GLN A 51 14.22 0.09 -3.44
N HIS A 52 14.63 -0.82 -2.54
CA HIS A 52 14.05 -0.94 -1.20
C HIS A 52 14.22 0.29 -0.31
N ILE A 53 15.40 0.93 -0.35
CA ILE A 53 15.65 2.16 0.42
C ILE A 53 14.74 3.28 -0.10
N SER A 54 14.64 3.44 -1.42
CA SER A 54 13.79 4.45 -2.05
C SER A 54 12.31 4.23 -1.71
N PHE A 55 11.83 2.98 -1.82
CA PHE A 55 10.49 2.56 -1.42
C PHE A 55 10.20 2.88 0.06
N SER A 56 11.08 2.45 0.96
CA SER A 56 10.90 2.63 2.40
C SER A 56 10.88 4.11 2.77
N PHE A 57 11.69 4.93 2.10
CA PHE A 57 11.73 6.36 2.33
C PHE A 57 10.44 7.07 1.88
N ILE A 58 9.87 6.68 0.73
CA ILE A 58 8.60 7.24 0.24
C ILE A 58 7.46 6.90 1.22
N LEU A 59 7.37 5.64 1.68
CA LEU A 59 6.38 5.24 2.68
C LEU A 59 6.57 5.94 4.04
N LEU A 60 7.82 6.11 4.46
CA LEU A 60 8.15 6.77 5.71
C LEU A 60 7.81 8.26 5.65
N LEU A 61 8.18 8.93 4.56
CA LEU A 61 7.88 10.35 4.34
C LEU A 61 6.36 10.61 4.38
N GLY A 62 5.56 9.77 3.71
CA GLY A 62 4.11 9.86 3.80
C GLY A 62 3.60 9.67 5.24
N SER A 63 4.18 8.73 5.99
CA SER A 63 3.77 8.46 7.37
C SER A 63 4.12 9.60 8.33
N VAL A 64 5.19 10.37 8.07
CA VAL A 64 5.52 11.59 8.84
C VAL A 64 4.45 12.66 8.68
N PHE A 65 3.89 12.85 7.47
CA PHE A 65 2.77 13.78 7.28
C PHE A 65 1.51 13.38 8.07
N MET A 66 1.22 12.08 8.15
CA MET A 66 0.13 11.59 9.01
C MET A 66 0.40 11.84 10.48
N LEU A 67 1.64 11.63 10.93
CA LEU A 67 2.03 11.87 12.32
C LEU A 67 1.80 13.34 12.70
N LEU A 68 2.16 14.28 11.81
CA LEU A 68 1.88 15.70 12.00
C LEU A 68 0.38 15.99 12.09
N ALA A 69 -0.44 15.38 11.23
CA ALA A 69 -1.90 15.53 11.28
C ALA A 69 -2.47 15.03 12.62
N ILE A 70 -2.06 13.85 13.08
CA ILE A 70 -2.50 13.28 14.37
C ILE A 70 -2.08 14.17 15.53
N LEU A 71 -0.85 14.70 15.51
CA LEU A 71 -0.36 15.59 16.57
C LEU A 71 -1.17 16.90 16.62
N LEU A 72 -1.50 17.49 15.47
CA LEU A 72 -2.34 18.68 15.42
C LEU A 72 -3.77 18.41 15.90
N ILE A 73 -4.34 17.26 15.55
CA ILE A 73 -5.64 16.82 16.07
C ILE A 73 -5.55 16.69 17.59
N LEU A 74 -4.52 16.00 18.11
CA LEU A 74 -4.31 15.80 19.54
C LEU A 74 -4.17 17.12 20.31
N LEU A 75 -3.43 18.09 19.77
CA LEU A 75 -3.30 19.41 20.39
C LEU A 75 -4.64 20.17 20.46
N GLN A 76 -5.56 19.88 19.55
CA GLN A 76 -6.87 20.53 19.48
C GLN A 76 -7.94 19.80 20.31
N THR A 77 -7.99 18.47 20.26
CA THR A 77 -9.00 17.64 20.92
C THR A 77 -8.59 17.20 22.33
N GLY A 78 -7.29 17.25 22.64
CA GLY A 78 -6.73 16.76 23.90
C GLY A 78 -6.74 15.24 24.07
N THR A 79 -7.23 14.49 23.07
CA THR A 79 -7.37 13.03 23.14
C THR A 79 -7.03 12.36 21.80
N THR A 80 -6.59 11.10 21.84
CA THR A 80 -6.37 10.27 20.64
C THR A 80 -7.55 9.36 20.34
N ASP A 81 -8.66 9.49 21.07
CA ASP A 81 -9.86 8.70 20.81
C ASP A 81 -10.54 9.20 19.54
N LEU A 82 -10.77 8.28 18.60
CA LEU A 82 -11.42 8.57 17.33
C LEU A 82 -12.87 9.01 17.55
N GLN A 83 -13.58 8.44 18.52
CA GLN A 83 -14.99 8.78 18.75
C GLN A 83 -15.15 10.24 19.19
N ILE A 84 -14.27 10.69 20.08
CA ILE A 84 -14.21 12.08 20.53
C ILE A 84 -13.76 12.98 19.38
N SER A 85 -12.77 12.57 18.60
CA SER A 85 -12.25 13.37 17.48
C SER A 85 -13.25 13.50 16.32
N LEU A 86 -14.23 12.61 16.21
CA LEU A 86 -15.31 12.70 15.21
C LEU A 86 -16.41 13.69 15.60
N THR A 87 -16.59 13.97 16.89
CA THR A 87 -17.59 14.94 17.36
C THR A 87 -17.02 16.36 17.50
N THR A 88 -15.69 16.50 17.44
CA THR A 88 -15.03 17.81 17.52
C THR A 88 -15.09 18.53 16.19
N GLU A 89 -15.56 19.78 16.21
CA GLU A 89 -15.59 20.64 15.03
C GLU A 89 -14.23 21.28 14.78
N PHE A 90 -13.77 21.20 13.54
CA PHE A 90 -12.57 21.88 13.06
C PHE A 90 -12.99 23.06 12.17
N SER A 91 -12.32 24.20 12.32
CA SER A 91 -12.45 25.30 11.37
C SER A 91 -12.09 24.83 9.95
N GLU A 92 -12.81 25.29 8.94
CA GLU A 92 -12.63 24.93 7.52
C GLU A 92 -11.16 24.97 7.07
N ARG A 93 -10.44 26.05 7.39
CA ARG A 93 -9.02 26.18 7.03
C ARG A 93 -8.16 25.08 7.65
N ARG A 94 -8.42 24.70 8.91
CA ARG A 94 -7.72 23.61 9.60
C ARG A 94 -8.11 22.25 9.02
N GLN A 95 -9.38 22.06 8.66
CA GLN A 95 -9.82 20.84 7.97
C GLN A 95 -9.04 20.63 6.68
N ILE A 96 -8.90 21.67 5.85
CA ILE A 96 -8.15 21.56 4.58
C ILE A 96 -6.69 21.17 4.83
N PHE A 97 -6.01 21.82 5.78
CA PHE A 97 -4.62 21.48 6.11
C PHE A 97 -4.46 20.04 6.63
N LEU A 98 -5.31 19.62 7.57
CA LEU A 98 -5.29 18.26 8.13
C LEU A 98 -5.64 17.21 7.07
N TRP A 99 -6.58 17.53 6.18
CA TRP A 99 -6.97 16.71 5.05
C TRP A 99 -5.80 16.53 4.08
N ILE A 100 -5.08 17.60 3.70
CA ILE A 100 -3.92 17.51 2.80
C ILE A 100 -2.80 16.66 3.43
N ALA A 101 -2.53 16.84 4.72
CA ALA A 101 -1.52 16.06 5.44
C ALA A 101 -1.89 14.56 5.51
N SER A 102 -3.16 14.27 5.78
CA SER A 102 -3.69 12.89 5.79
C SER A 102 -3.69 12.29 4.38
N PHE A 103 -4.12 13.07 3.38
CA PHE A 103 -4.13 12.69 1.98
C PHE A 103 -2.72 12.35 1.49
N ALA A 104 -1.70 13.14 1.81
CA ALA A 104 -0.33 12.85 1.40
C ALA A 104 0.17 11.47 1.89
N SER A 105 -0.18 11.09 3.13
CA SER A 105 0.14 9.76 3.67
C SER A 105 -0.62 8.64 2.97
N PHE A 106 -1.92 8.84 2.76
CA PHE A 106 -2.78 7.82 2.18
C PHE A 106 -2.58 7.67 0.68
N ALA A 107 -2.29 8.75 -0.06
CA ALA A 107 -1.98 8.74 -1.48
C ALA A 107 -0.65 8.06 -1.81
N VAL A 108 0.27 7.91 -0.84
CA VAL A 108 1.44 7.06 -1.01
C VAL A 108 1.08 5.58 -0.86
N LYS A 109 0.20 5.23 0.08
CA LYS A 109 -0.22 3.86 0.39
C LYS A 109 -1.23 3.30 -0.61
N VAL A 110 -2.21 4.12 -0.99
CA VAL A 110 -3.08 3.93 -2.15
C VAL A 110 -2.28 4.45 -3.33
N PRO A 111 -1.76 3.60 -4.22
CA PRO A 111 -0.79 3.98 -5.25
C PRO A 111 -1.41 4.95 -6.28
N MET A 112 -1.51 6.23 -5.94
CA MET A 112 -2.03 7.27 -6.83
C MET A 112 -0.92 7.78 -7.76
N VAL A 113 -1.27 8.33 -8.92
CA VAL A 113 -0.31 9.06 -9.75
C VAL A 113 0.08 10.35 -9.03
N PRO A 114 1.37 10.70 -8.89
CA PRO A 114 2.56 10.10 -9.51
C PRO A 114 3.30 9.03 -8.69
N VAL A 115 2.89 8.77 -7.45
CA VAL A 115 3.63 7.95 -6.47
C VAL A 115 3.40 6.44 -6.57
N HIS A 116 2.73 5.94 -7.61
CA HIS A 116 2.41 4.51 -7.77
C HIS A 116 3.58 3.61 -8.18
N ILE A 117 4.71 4.19 -8.61
CA ILE A 117 5.84 3.48 -9.25
C ILE A 117 6.51 2.46 -8.31
N TRP A 118 6.47 2.71 -7.00
CA TRP A 118 7.08 1.80 -6.02
C TRP A 118 6.40 0.43 -5.95
N LEU A 119 5.11 0.34 -6.30
CA LEU A 119 4.33 -0.90 -6.10
C LEU A 119 4.74 -2.01 -7.08
N PRO A 120 4.84 -1.77 -8.41
CA PRO A 120 5.34 -2.76 -9.35
C PRO A 120 6.77 -3.25 -9.03
N GLU A 121 7.67 -2.36 -8.64
CA GLU A 121 9.05 -2.71 -8.28
C GLU A 121 9.08 -3.59 -7.02
N ALA A 122 8.34 -3.20 -5.97
CA ALA A 122 8.26 -3.98 -4.74
C ALA A 122 7.73 -5.40 -4.96
N HIS A 123 6.77 -5.59 -5.87
CA HIS A 123 6.24 -6.92 -6.19
C HIS A 123 7.25 -7.81 -6.93
N VAL A 124 8.05 -7.25 -7.83
CA VAL A 124 9.05 -8.00 -8.58
C VAL A 124 10.11 -8.57 -7.64
N GLU A 125 10.56 -7.75 -6.70
CA GLU A 125 11.64 -8.08 -5.78
C GLU A 125 11.20 -8.93 -4.59
N ALA A 126 9.95 -8.80 -4.14
CA ALA A 126 9.46 -9.55 -3.00
C ALA A 126 9.33 -11.06 -3.30
N PRO A 127 9.59 -11.94 -2.30
CA PRO A 127 9.23 -13.35 -2.38
C PRO A 127 7.72 -13.51 -2.55
N THR A 128 7.27 -14.65 -3.07
CA THR A 128 5.85 -14.88 -3.39
C THR A 128 4.93 -14.60 -2.20
N ALA A 129 5.29 -15.06 -0.99
CA ALA A 129 4.54 -14.77 0.22
C ALA A 129 4.51 -13.27 0.56
N GLY A 130 5.63 -12.56 0.39
CA GLY A 130 5.71 -11.11 0.61
C GLY A 130 4.83 -10.32 -0.35
N SER A 131 4.77 -10.73 -1.62
CA SER A 131 3.86 -10.14 -2.61
C SER A 131 2.39 -10.32 -2.23
N VAL A 132 1.99 -11.49 -1.72
CA VAL A 132 0.60 -11.73 -1.28
C VAL A 132 0.23 -10.80 -0.11
N ILE A 133 1.12 -10.66 0.88
CA ILE A 133 0.90 -9.77 2.03
C ILE A 133 0.83 -8.31 1.58
N LEU A 134 1.76 -7.87 0.72
CA LEU A 134 1.83 -6.49 0.20
C LEU A 134 0.56 -6.11 -0.60
N ALA A 135 0.06 -7.03 -1.43
CA ALA A 135 -1.18 -6.81 -2.16
C ALA A 135 -2.41 -6.87 -1.24
N GLY A 136 -2.40 -7.77 -0.25
CA GLY A 136 -3.56 -8.07 0.60
C GLY A 136 -3.85 -7.03 1.67
N ILE A 137 -2.82 -6.53 2.36
CA ILE A 137 -2.99 -5.76 3.61
C ILE A 137 -2.62 -4.28 3.44
N PRO A 138 -1.37 -3.88 3.10
CA PRO A 138 -0.97 -2.47 3.05
C PRO A 138 -1.84 -1.59 2.15
N LEU A 139 -2.20 -2.08 0.96
CA LEU A 139 -3.07 -1.36 0.02
C LEU A 139 -4.46 -1.09 0.63
N LYS A 140 -5.00 -2.06 1.37
CA LYS A 140 -6.34 -1.99 1.99
C LYS A 140 -6.33 -1.09 3.21
N LEU A 141 -5.23 -1.08 3.97
CA LEU A 141 -5.03 -0.15 5.08
C LEU A 141 -4.99 1.30 4.61
N GLY A 142 -4.45 1.57 3.42
CA GLY A 142 -4.50 2.91 2.81
C GLY A 142 -5.94 3.38 2.56
N THR A 143 -6.76 2.55 1.91
CA THR A 143 -8.18 2.87 1.66
C THR A 143 -9.00 2.94 2.95
N TYR A 144 -8.70 2.09 3.94
CA TYR A 144 -9.31 2.16 5.27
C TYR A 144 -8.98 3.48 5.97
N GLY A 145 -7.75 3.98 5.79
CA GLY A 145 -7.32 5.29 6.27
C GLY A 145 -8.19 6.43 5.76
N PHE A 146 -8.44 6.47 4.45
CA PHE A 146 -9.38 7.46 3.88
C PHE A 146 -10.78 7.36 4.49
N LEU A 147 -11.30 6.15 4.62
CA LEU A 147 -12.65 5.91 5.11
C LEU A 147 -12.84 6.27 6.60
N ARG A 148 -11.80 6.14 7.42
CA ARG A 148 -11.86 6.43 8.86
C ARG A 148 -11.38 7.81 9.27
N PHE A 149 -10.30 8.31 8.67
CA PHE A 149 -9.62 9.52 9.12
C PHE A 149 -9.76 10.71 8.17
N SER A 150 -10.19 10.49 6.93
CA SER A 150 -10.34 11.59 5.95
C SER A 150 -11.80 12.00 5.79
N ILE A 151 -12.63 11.09 5.28
CA ILE A 151 -14.02 11.39 4.90
C ILE A 151 -14.88 11.83 6.10
N PRO A 152 -14.93 11.08 7.22
CA PRO A 152 -15.83 11.44 8.33
C PRO A 152 -15.27 12.53 9.25
N MET A 153 -13.94 12.70 9.32
CA MET A 153 -13.32 13.72 10.18
C MET A 153 -13.29 15.11 9.55
N PHE A 154 -13.19 15.19 8.21
CA PHE A 154 -13.07 16.45 7.49
C PHE A 154 -14.08 16.52 6.33
N PRO A 155 -15.39 16.64 6.64
CA PRO A 155 -16.44 16.60 5.61
C PRO A 155 -16.31 17.77 4.63
N GLU A 156 -16.14 19.01 5.10
CA GLU A 156 -16.05 20.20 4.24
C GLU A 156 -14.80 20.17 3.35
N ALA A 157 -13.64 19.82 3.93
CA ALA A 157 -12.42 19.69 3.16
C ALA A 157 -12.51 18.56 2.12
N THR A 158 -13.20 17.47 2.44
CA THR A 158 -13.43 16.35 1.52
C THR A 158 -14.31 16.76 0.35
N LEU A 159 -15.37 17.53 0.58
CA LEU A 159 -16.22 18.11 -0.47
C LEU A 159 -15.39 18.96 -1.44
N CYS A 160 -14.68 19.95 -0.90
CA CYS A 160 -13.85 20.86 -1.69
C CYS A 160 -12.76 20.13 -2.49
N SER A 161 -12.17 19.07 -1.92
CA SER A 161 -11.03 18.36 -2.51
C SER A 161 -11.41 17.15 -3.36
N THR A 162 -12.71 16.86 -3.52
CA THR A 162 -13.16 15.71 -4.34
C THR A 162 -12.68 15.77 -5.80
N PRO A 163 -12.79 16.90 -6.54
CA PRO A 163 -12.26 16.97 -7.91
C PRO A 163 -10.74 16.73 -7.98
N PHE A 164 -10.01 17.12 -6.93
CA PHE A 164 -8.58 16.87 -6.82
C PHE A 164 -8.24 15.39 -6.62
N ILE A 165 -9.15 14.56 -6.10
CA ILE A 165 -8.97 13.11 -6.01
C ILE A 165 -9.34 12.41 -7.32
N TYR A 166 -10.43 12.84 -7.95
CA TYR A 166 -10.90 12.21 -9.18
C TYR A 166 -9.91 12.34 -10.32
N THR A 167 -9.28 13.50 -10.46
CA THR A 167 -8.31 13.77 -11.53
C THR A 167 -7.11 12.80 -11.53
N PRO A 168 -6.29 12.67 -10.46
CA PRO A 168 -5.19 11.72 -10.43
C PRO A 168 -5.66 10.27 -10.41
N SER A 169 -6.83 9.96 -9.84
CA SER A 169 -7.38 8.59 -9.84
C SER A 169 -7.77 8.14 -11.24
N ALA A 170 -8.46 9.00 -12.01
CA ALA A 170 -8.84 8.71 -13.39
C ALA A 170 -7.60 8.59 -14.28
N ILE A 171 -6.63 9.51 -14.13
CA ILE A 171 -5.35 9.44 -14.82
C ILE A 171 -4.62 8.14 -14.46
N ALA A 172 -4.61 7.74 -13.19
CA ALA A 172 -3.98 6.50 -12.74
C ALA A 172 -4.60 5.27 -13.41
N ILE A 173 -5.93 5.18 -13.46
CA ILE A 173 -6.63 4.06 -14.11
C ILE A 173 -6.22 3.94 -15.58
N ILE A 174 -6.28 5.05 -16.33
CA ILE A 174 -5.95 5.06 -17.77
C ILE A 174 -4.46 4.76 -17.97
N TYR A 175 -3.60 5.42 -17.20
CA TYR A 175 -2.15 5.28 -17.30
C TYR A 175 -1.71 3.86 -16.98
N THR A 176 -2.10 3.30 -15.83
CA THR A 176 -1.65 1.97 -15.44
C THR A 176 -2.20 0.89 -16.36
N SER A 177 -3.45 1.02 -16.80
CA SER A 177 -4.06 0.09 -17.78
C SER A 177 -3.40 0.16 -19.17
N SER A 178 -2.84 1.31 -19.54
CA SER A 178 -2.06 1.44 -20.78
C SER A 178 -0.66 0.86 -20.61
N THR A 179 -0.02 1.10 -19.45
CA THR A 179 1.33 0.59 -19.18
C THR A 179 1.39 -0.92 -19.05
N THR A 180 0.34 -1.58 -18.56
CA THR A 180 0.27 -3.05 -18.44
C THR A 180 0.44 -3.75 -19.80
N LEU A 181 -0.08 -3.17 -20.88
CA LEU A 181 0.02 -3.73 -22.24
C LEU A 181 1.48 -3.85 -22.72
N ARG A 182 2.38 -3.03 -22.17
CA ARG A 182 3.82 -3.05 -22.53
C ARG A 182 4.65 -3.91 -21.59
N GLN A 183 4.10 -4.41 -20.48
CA GLN A 183 4.85 -5.20 -19.52
C GLN A 183 4.98 -6.65 -19.97
N ILE A 184 6.19 -7.20 -19.83
CA ILE A 184 6.51 -8.60 -20.14
C ILE A 184 6.47 -9.45 -18.85
N ASP A 185 6.77 -8.84 -17.70
CA ASP A 185 6.83 -9.52 -16.40
C ASP A 185 5.43 -9.72 -15.80
N LEU A 186 5.04 -10.98 -15.54
CA LEU A 186 3.74 -11.32 -14.95
C LEU A 186 3.50 -10.62 -13.60
N LYS A 187 4.52 -10.54 -12.74
CA LYS A 187 4.43 -9.85 -11.43
C LYS A 187 4.12 -8.36 -11.59
N LYS A 188 4.69 -7.69 -12.60
CA LYS A 188 4.40 -6.27 -12.88
C LYS A 188 2.99 -6.09 -13.41
N ILE A 189 2.53 -6.98 -14.28
CA ILE A 189 1.15 -6.94 -14.80
C ILE A 189 0.14 -7.00 -13.65
N ILE A 190 0.33 -7.91 -12.70
CA ILE A 190 -0.54 -8.06 -11.52
C ILE A 190 -0.44 -6.84 -10.58
N ALA A 191 0.74 -6.27 -10.43
CA ALA A 191 0.92 -5.07 -9.61
C ALA A 191 0.20 -3.85 -10.22
N TYR A 192 0.38 -3.59 -11.51
CA TYR A 192 -0.28 -2.48 -12.20
C TYR A 192 -1.81 -2.64 -12.27
N SER A 193 -2.33 -3.87 -12.41
CA SER A 193 -3.77 -4.09 -12.31
C SER A 193 -4.29 -3.76 -10.90
N SER A 194 -3.52 -4.11 -9.86
CA SER A 194 -3.84 -3.73 -8.47
C SER A 194 -3.87 -2.20 -8.29
N VAL A 195 -2.96 -1.46 -8.92
CA VAL A 195 -3.00 0.02 -8.93
C VAL A 195 -4.30 0.54 -9.55
N ALA A 196 -4.70 0.02 -10.71
CA ALA A 196 -5.93 0.44 -11.39
C ALA A 196 -7.17 0.20 -10.50
N HIS A 197 -7.27 -0.99 -9.90
CA HIS A 197 -8.38 -1.34 -9.01
C HIS A 197 -8.42 -0.47 -7.75
N MET A 198 -7.29 -0.16 -7.12
CA MET A 198 -7.27 0.69 -5.92
C MET A 198 -7.68 2.14 -6.24
N ASN A 199 -7.32 2.66 -7.41
CA ASN A 199 -7.77 4.00 -7.84
C ASN A 199 -9.27 4.01 -8.18
N LEU A 200 -9.82 2.91 -8.71
CA LEU A 200 -11.27 2.74 -8.88
C LEU A 200 -12.01 2.74 -7.54
N VAL A 201 -11.48 2.02 -6.53
CA VAL A 201 -12.02 2.05 -5.16
C VAL A 201 -11.99 3.47 -4.60
N THR A 202 -10.92 4.22 -4.86
CA THR A 202 -10.78 5.62 -4.41
C THR A 202 -11.87 6.51 -5.00
N ILE A 203 -12.12 6.44 -6.31
CA ILE A 203 -13.24 7.17 -6.95
C ILE A 203 -14.57 6.78 -6.31
N GLY A 204 -14.80 5.47 -6.10
CA GLY A 204 -16.03 4.97 -5.46
C GLY A 204 -16.23 5.51 -4.03
N MET A 205 -15.18 5.55 -3.21
CA MET A 205 -15.25 6.07 -1.84
C MET A 205 -15.60 7.56 -1.80
N PHE A 206 -15.03 8.36 -2.70
CA PHE A 206 -15.27 9.80 -2.75
C PHE A 206 -16.52 10.19 -3.57
N SER A 207 -17.29 9.22 -4.10
CA SER A 207 -18.56 9.46 -4.82
C SER A 207 -19.64 10.10 -3.94
N ARG A 208 -19.75 9.66 -2.67
CA ARG A 208 -20.72 10.21 -1.72
C ARG A 208 -20.36 11.62 -1.26
N ALA A 209 -19.10 12.03 -1.39
CA ALA A 209 -18.71 13.39 -1.05
C ALA A 209 -19.50 14.38 -1.94
N THR A 210 -19.50 14.25 -3.26
CA THR A 210 -20.16 15.22 -4.16
C THR A 210 -21.70 15.26 -4.11
N ALA A 211 -22.36 14.44 -3.27
CA ALA A 211 -23.81 14.25 -3.27
C ALA A 211 -24.56 15.00 -2.15
N VAL A 212 -23.92 16.01 -1.55
CA VAL A 212 -24.51 16.95 -0.58
C VAL A 212 -24.34 18.36 -1.12
#